data_AF-A0A0B5AN76-F1
#
_entry.id   AF-A0A0B5AN76-F1
#
_cell.length_a   1.000
_cell.length_b   1.000
_cell.length_c   1.000
_cell.angle_alpha   90.00
_cell.angle_beta   90.00
_cell.angle_gamma   90.00
#
_symmetry.space_group_name_H-M   'P 1'
#
loop_
_entity.id
_entity.type
_entity.pdbx_description
1 polymer ?
#
loop_
_entity_poly.entity_id
_entity_poly.type
_entity_poly.pdbx_seq_one_letter_code
_entity_poly.pdbx_strand_id
1 'polypeptide(L)' 'MDKLSLEALIMAYEAAKEKELSEDFLQLLETEILKKEK' A
#
# COMPACT_ATOMS: atom_id res chain seq x y z
N MET A 1 5.81 -6.26 7.58
CA MET A 1 5.44 -6.28 6.15
C MET A 1 6.68 -6.33 5.23
N ASP A 2 7.83 -6.84 5.71
CA ASP A 2 9.11 -6.78 4.97
C ASP A 2 9.23 -7.64 3.72
N LYS A 3 8.24 -8.49 3.42
CA LYS A 3 8.32 -9.46 2.29
C LYS A 3 7.69 -8.98 0.99
N LEU A 4 6.94 -7.88 1.01
CA LEU A 4 6.32 -7.35 -0.21
C LEU A 4 7.32 -6.47 -0.98
N SER A 5 7.43 -6.71 -2.28
CA SER A 5 8.11 -5.79 -3.20
C SER A 5 7.33 -4.48 -3.27
N LEU A 6 7.99 -3.40 -3.70
CA LEU A 6 7.35 -2.10 -3.92
C LEU A 6 6.14 -2.24 -4.87
N GLU A 7 6.32 -2.98 -5.96
CA GLU A 7 5.27 -3.28 -6.93
C GLU A 7 4.06 -3.99 -6.30
N ALA A 8 4.30 -4.93 -5.38
CA ALA A 8 3.20 -5.61 -4.69
C ALA A 8 2.45 -4.70 -3.70
N LEU A 9 3.12 -3.72 -3.09
CA LEU A 9 2.46 -2.72 -2.26
C LEU A 9 1.61 -1.75 -3.09
N ILE A 10 2.10 -1.34 -4.27
CA ILE A 10 1.36 -0.49 -5.20
C ILE A 10 0.10 -1.21 -5.70
N MET A 11 0.22 -2.46 -6.15
CA MET A 11 -0.93 -3.26 -6.56
C MET A 11 -1.95 -3.46 -5.42
N ALA A 12 -1.48 -3.66 -4.18
CA ALA A 12 -2.35 -3.77 -3.03
C ALA A 12 -3.10 -2.46 -2.71
N TYR A 13 -2.43 -1.31 -2.88
CA TYR A 13 -3.03 0.01 -2.70
C TYR A 13 -4.10 0.30 -3.76
N GLU A 14 -3.85 -0.01 -5.02
CA GLU A 14 -4.83 0.14 -6.10
C GLU A 14 -6.05 -0.77 -5.87
N ALA A 15 -5.83 -2.04 -5.55
CA ALA A 15 -6.91 -2.98 -5.25
C ALA A 15 -7.70 -2.57 -3.99
N ALA A 16 -7.05 -1.94 -3.00
CA ALA A 16 -7.70 -1.42 -1.81
C ALA A 16 -8.58 -0.20 -2.13
N LYS A 17 -8.14 0.68 -3.05
CA LYS A 17 -8.94 1.82 -3.52
C LYS A 17 -10.16 1.37 -4.30
N GLU A 18 -10.02 0.41 -5.20
CA GLU A 18 -11.14 -0.13 -5.98
C GLU A 18 -12.21 -0.79 -5.10
N LYS A 19 -11.80 -1.34 -3.96
CA LYS A 19 -12.70 -1.98 -2.98
C LYS A 19 -13.26 -1.03 -1.93
N GLU A 20 -12.98 0.28 -2.05
CA GLU A 20 -13.38 1.30 -1.08
C GLU A 20 -13.02 0.91 0.37
N LEU A 21 -11.83 0.31 0.55
CA LEU A 21 -11.33 -0.01 1.89
C LEU A 21 -11.11 1.27 2.70
N SER A 22 -11.14 1.14 4.02
CA SER A 22 -10.98 2.26 4.95
C SER A 22 -9.76 3.11 4.64
N GLU A 23 -9.90 4.44 4.76
CA GLU A 23 -8.81 5.38 4.56
C GLU A 23 -7.58 5.07 5.42
N ASP A 24 -7.78 4.61 6.66
CA ASP A 24 -6.69 4.19 7.55
C ASP A 24 -5.82 3.08 6.95
N PHE A 25 -6.45 2.12 6.26
CA PHE A 25 -5.74 1.03 5.59
C PHE A 25 -4.97 1.52 4.36
N LEU A 26 -5.54 2.46 3.61
CA LEU A 26 -4.87 3.10 2.48
C LEU A 26 -3.64 3.90 2.94
N GLN A 27 -3.75 4.66 4.03
CA GLN A 27 -2.65 5.42 4.61
C GLN A 27 -1.51 4.52 5.11
N LEU A 28 -1.83 3.35 5.67
CA LEU A 28 -0.82 2.36 6.06
C LEU A 28 -0.03 1.86 4.84
N LEU A 29 -0.71 1.60 3.72
CA LEU A 29 -0.06 1.18 2.47
C LEU A 29 0.80 2.32 1.88
N GLU A 30 0.29 3.55 1.84
CA GLU A 30 1.05 4.73 1.39
C GLU A 30 2.33 4.94 2.22
N THR A 31 2.21 4.81 3.54
CA THR A 31 3.35 4.96 4.45
C THR A 31 4.43 3.90 4.17
N GLU A 32 4.02 2.66 3.92
CA GLU A 32 4.96 1.57 3.66
C GLU A 32 5.59 1.65 2.26
N ILE A 33 4.84 2.14 1.25
CA ILE A 33 5.35 2.46 -0.09
C ILE A 33 6.45 3.54 0.01
N LEU A 34 6.16 4.66 0.67
CA LEU A 34 7.10 5.78 0.83
C LEU A 34 8.39 5.39 1.57
N LYS A 35 8.31 4.44 2.51
CA LYS A 35 9.51 3.92 3.20
C LYS A 35 10.41 3.09 2.29
N LYS A 36 9.87 2.40 1.29
CA LYS A 36 10.63 1.54 0.37
C LYS A 36 11.21 2.29 -0.82
N GLU A 37 10.66 3.44 -1.17
CA GLU A 37 11.22 4.32 -2.21
C GLU A 37 12.41 5.15 -1.72
N LYS A 38 12.60 5.28 -0.41
CA LYS A 38 13.75 5.93 0.23
C LYS A 38 14.89 4.97 0.50
#